data_AF-A0A392N1M4-F1
#
_entry.id   AF-A0A392N1M4-F1
#
_cell.length_a   1.000
_cell.length_b   1.000
_cell.length_c   1.000
_cell.angle_alpha   90.00
_cell.angle_beta   90.00
_cell.angle_gamma   90.00
#
_symmetry.space_group_name_H-M   'P 1'
#
loop_
_entity.id
_entity.type
_entity.pdbx_description
1 polymer ?
#
loop_
_entity_poly.entity_id
_entity_poly.type
_entity_poly.pdbx_seq_one_letter_code
_entity_poly.pdbx_strand_id
1 'polypeptide(L)' 'MSVLVNGSPTADFKVERGLRQGDPLSPFLFLIVAEGLAGMMRKAVEIGKFKGYRINNSIQFQILQFADDTILMGEVT' A
#
# COMPACT_ATOMS: atom_id res chain seq x y z
N MET A 1 -23.65 -9.52 3.46
CA MET A 1 -23.13 -9.42 2.08
C MET A 1 -23.22 -10.82 1.53
N SER A 2 -23.81 -10.99 0.36
CA SER A 2 -23.89 -12.26 -0.34
C SER A 2 -23.19 -12.13 -1.69
N VAL A 3 -22.71 -13.24 -2.23
CA VAL A 3 -22.15 -13.32 -3.59
C VAL A 3 -23.02 -14.25 -4.42
N LEU A 4 -23.02 -14.07 -5.73
CA LEU A 4 -23.73 -14.98 -6.63
C LEU A 4 -22.80 -16.13 -7.04
N VAL A 5 -23.25 -17.37 -6.84
CA VAL A 5 -22.62 -18.59 -7.35
C VAL A 5 -23.58 -19.20 -8.36
N ASN A 6 -23.17 -19.27 -9.63
CA ASN A 6 -24.02 -19.69 -10.74
C ASN A 6 -25.36 -18.93 -10.81
N GLY A 7 -25.32 -17.62 -10.54
CA GLY A 7 -26.49 -16.74 -10.54
C GLY A 7 -27.40 -16.85 -9.30
N SER A 8 -27.11 -17.75 -8.37
CA SER A 8 -27.86 -17.89 -7.11
C SER A 8 -27.10 -17.27 -5.94
N PRO A 9 -27.76 -16.50 -5.05
CA PRO A 9 -27.09 -15.89 -3.92
C PRO A 9 -26.63 -16.92 -2.88
N THR A 10 -25.45 -16.71 -2.30
CA THR A 10 -25.01 -17.42 -1.10
C THR A 10 -25.76 -16.95 0.14
N ALA A 11 -25.61 -17.67 1.25
CA ALA A 11 -25.94 -17.13 2.56
C ALA A 11 -25.18 -15.82 2.81
N ASP A 12 -25.79 -14.92 3.59
CA ASP A 12 -25.14 -13.68 3.99
C ASP A 12 -23.97 -13.95 4.92
N PHE A 13 -22.87 -13.25 4.66
CA PHE A 13 -21.70 -13.23 5.52
C PHE A 13 -21.27 -11.80 5.83
N LYS A 14 -20.52 -11.67 6.93
CA LYS A 14 -19.91 -10.41 7.36
C LYS A 14 -18.53 -10.27 6.73
N VAL A 15 -18.25 -9.13 6.13
CA VAL A 15 -16.90 -8.79 5.65
C VAL A 15 -16.09 -8.31 6.85
N GLU A 16 -14.98 -8.97 7.13
CA GLU A 16 -14.09 -8.61 8.26
C GLU A 16 -12.89 -7.76 7.83
N ARG A 17 -12.38 -8.00 6.62
CA ARG A 17 -11.17 -7.36 6.09
C ARG A 17 -11.35 -7.03 4.62
N GLY A 18 -10.61 -6.03 4.16
CA GLY A 18 -10.60 -5.59 2.78
C GLY A 18 -11.53 -4.41 2.50
N LEU A 19 -11.30 -3.78 1.36
CA LEU A 19 -12.10 -2.68 0.85
C LEU A 19 -12.98 -3.19 -0.29
N ARG A 20 -14.18 -2.63 -0.42
CA ARG A 20 -15.11 -3.04 -1.46
C ARG A 20 -14.65 -2.51 -2.82
N GLN A 21 -14.41 -3.39 -3.79
CA GLN A 21 -14.11 -2.98 -5.16
C GLN A 21 -15.34 -2.28 -5.77
N GLY A 22 -15.10 -1.19 -6.50
CA GLY A 22 -16.17 -0.37 -7.09
C GLY A 22 -16.86 0.57 -6.09
N ASP A 23 -16.48 0.55 -4.82
CA ASP A 23 -16.87 1.59 -3.87
C ASP A 23 -16.03 2.86 -4.14
N PRO A 24 -16.67 4.04 -4.35
CA PRO A 24 -15.96 5.27 -4.66
C PRO A 24 -14.99 5.74 -3.57
N LEU A 25 -15.12 5.28 -2.32
CA LEU A 25 -14.22 5.64 -1.22
C LEU A 25 -13.00 4.72 -1.09
N SER A 26 -13.07 3.49 -1.60
CA SER A 26 -11.98 2.51 -1.49
C SER A 26 -10.63 3.03 -2.03
N PRO A 27 -10.55 3.74 -3.17
CA PRO A 27 -9.28 4.29 -3.65
C PRO A 27 -8.64 5.28 -2.68
N PHE A 28 -9.45 6.12 -2.02
CA PHE A 28 -8.93 7.10 -1.07
C PHE A 28 -8.41 6.43 0.20
N LEU A 29 -9.14 5.45 0.73
CA LEU A 29 -8.69 4.68 1.89
C LEU A 29 -7.40 3.92 1.59
N PHE A 30 -7.24 3.42 0.37
CA PHE A 30 -5.99 2.79 -0.08
C PHE A 30 -4.81 3.77 -0.04
N LEU A 31 -4.99 5.00 -0.53
CA LEU A 31 -3.96 6.05 -0.52
C LEU A 31 -3.52 6.43 0.91
N ILE A 32 -4.44 6.46 1.88
CA ILE A 32 -4.10 6.73 3.29
C ILE A 32 -3.09 5.70 3.80
N VAL A 33 -3.33 4.41 3.53
CA VAL A 33 -2.43 3.33 3.94
C VAL A 33 -1.09 3.42 3.22
N ALA A 34 -1.10 3.69 1.91
CA ALA A 34 0.11 3.86 1.11
C ALA A 34 0.99 5.01 1.66
N GLU A 35 0.41 6.19 1.92
CA GLU A 35 1.13 7.34 2.48
C GLU A 35 1.67 7.04 3.89
N GLY A 36 0.91 6.30 4.71
CA GLY A 36 1.37 5.80 6.01
C GLY A 36 2.64 4.94 5.89
N LEU A 37 2.65 4.01 4.94
CA LEU A 37 3.83 3.17 4.65
C LEU A 37 5.01 4.01 4.13
N ALA A 38 4.77 4.97 3.24
CA ALA A 38 5.80 5.90 2.77
C ALA A 38 6.38 6.77 3.91
N GLY A 39 5.54 7.20 4.85
CA GLY A 39 5.95 7.86 6.09
C GLY A 39 6.86 6.98 6.95
N MET A 40 6.49 5.72 7.17
CA MET A 40 7.32 4.77 7.93
C MET A 40 8.67 4.54 7.27
N MET A 41 8.73 4.40 5.94
CA MET A 41 10.00 4.24 5.23
C MET A 41 10.87 5.50 5.28
N ARG A 42 10.29 6.70 5.19
CA ARG A 42 11.02 7.95 5.44
C ARG A 42 11.63 7.96 6.83
N LYS A 43 10.85 7.57 7.85
CA LYS A 43 11.34 7.51 9.23
C LYS A 43 12.47 6.50 9.38
N ALA A 44 12.35 5.32 8.79
CA ALA A 44 13.38 4.28 8.82
C ALA A 44 14.72 4.78 8.24
N VAL A 45 14.68 5.57 7.16
CA VAL A 45 15.86 6.24 6.61
C VAL A 45 16.43 7.29 7.56
N GLU A 46 15.56 8.14 8.11
CA GLU A 46 15.95 9.19 9.06
C GLU A 46 16.67 8.63 10.30
N ILE A 47 16.19 7.51 10.84
CA ILE A 47 16.79 6.86 12.01
C ILE A 47 17.94 5.89 11.66
N GLY A 48 18.40 5.88 10.41
CA GLY A 48 19.52 5.04 9.95
C GLY A 48 19.24 3.54 9.96
N LYS A 49 17.97 3.11 10.02
CA LYS A 49 17.57 1.70 9.95
C LYS A 49 17.44 1.18 8.52
N PHE A 50 17.37 2.10 7.55
CA PHE A 50 17.33 1.78 6.14
C PHE A 50 18.16 2.79 5.36
N LYS A 51 18.91 2.35 4.35
CA LYS A 51 19.66 3.25 3.47
C LYS A 51 18.93 3.33 2.14
N GLY A 52 18.23 4.43 1.88
CA GLY A 52 17.52 4.63 0.62
C GLY A 52 18.46 4.62 -0.59
N TYR A 53 17.90 4.35 -1.77
CA TYR A 53 18.65 4.37 -3.02
C TYR A 53 18.92 5.81 -3.45
N ARG A 54 20.20 6.16 -3.60
CA ARG A 54 20.64 7.48 -4.06
C ARG A 54 20.97 7.44 -5.55
N ILE A 55 20.25 8.22 -6.36
CA ILE A 55 20.60 8.40 -7.77
C ILE A 55 21.77 9.38 -7.89
N ASN A 56 21.69 10.50 -7.16
CA ASN A 56 22.70 11.56 -7.13
C ASN A 56 22.60 12.35 -5.81
N ASN A 57 23.38 13.42 -5.67
CA ASN A 57 23.41 14.21 -4.43
C ASN A 57 22.10 14.95 -4.09
N SER A 58 21.16 15.08 -5.03
CA SER A 58 19.88 15.77 -4.80
C SER A 58 18.66 14.83 -4.76
N ILE A 59 18.77 13.63 -5.31
CA ILE A 59 17.67 12.68 -5.45
C ILE A 59 18.01 11.37 -4.74
N GLN A 60 17.25 11.09 -3.68
CA GLN A 60 17.24 9.84 -2.95
C GLN A 60 15.79 9.39 -2.75
N PHE A 61 15.51 8.11 -2.94
CA PHE A 61 14.21 7.52 -2.64
C PHE A 61 14.36 6.15 -2.00
N GLN A 62 13.37 5.74 -1.23
CA GLN A 62 13.36 4.48 -0.46
C GLN A 62 12.15 3.60 -0.77
N ILE A 63 11.16 4.17 -1.44
CA ILE A 63 9.88 3.54 -1.75
C ILE A 63 9.30 4.14 -3.03
N LEU A 64 8.74 3.29 -3.89
CA LEU A 64 7.89 3.65 -5.02
C LEU A 64 6.58 2.85 -4.90
N GLN A 65 5.44 3.51 -5.14
CA GLN A 65 4.12 2.89 -4.99
C GLN A 65 3.22 3.23 -6.18
N PHE A 66 2.48 2.24 -6.66
CA PHE A 66 1.45 2.42 -7.67
C PHE A 66 0.32 1.43 -7.42
N ALA A 67 -0.87 1.93 -7.04
CA ALA A 67 -1.96 1.08 -6.57
C ALA A 67 -1.44 0.07 -5.53
N ASP A 68 -1.72 -1.22 -5.72
CA ASP A 68 -1.29 -2.31 -4.85
C ASP A 68 0.18 -2.72 -4.98
N ASP A 69 0.91 -2.22 -5.97
CA ASP A 69 2.34 -2.49 -6.14
C ASP A 69 3.21 -1.54 -5.30
N THR A 70 4.16 -2.12 -4.56
CA THR A 70 5.17 -1.36 -3.79
C THR A 70 6.56 -1.92 -4.01
N ILE A 71 7.50 -1.05 -4.37
CA ILE A 71 8.92 -1.38 -4.50
C ILE A 71 9.70 -0.63 -3.42
N LEU A 72 10.43 -1.37 -2.60
CA LEU A 72 11.40 -0.81 -1.65
C LEU A 72 12.79 -0.87 -2.27
N MET A 73 13.52 0.24 -2.27
CA MET A 73 14.85 0.32 -2.85
C MET A 73 15.83 0.90 -1.85
N GLY A 74 16.94 0.20 -1.66
CA GLY A 74 17.99 0.62 -0.76
C GLY A 74 19.37 0.22 -1.25
N GLU A 75 20.37 0.88 -0.70
CA GLU A 75 21.77 0.54 -0.92
C GLU A 75 22.19 -0.61 0.00
N VAL A 76 23.01 -1.52 -0.52
CA VAL A 76 23.65 -2.55 0.31
C VAL A 76 24.61 -1.86 1.28
N THR A 77 24.53 -2.27 2.55
CA THR A 77 25.37 -1.75 3.64
C THR A 77 26.65 -2.56 3.75
#